data_AF-A0A3N0ZGW6-F1
#
_entry.id   AF-A0A3N0ZGW6-F1
#
_cell.length_a   1.000
_cell.length_b   1.000
_cell.length_c   1.000
_cell.angle_alpha   90.00
_cell.angle_beta   90.00
_cell.angle_gamma   90.00
#
_symmetry.space_group_name_H-M   'P 1'
#
loop_
_entity.id
_entity.type
_entity.pdbx_description
1 polymer ?
#
loop_
_entity_poly.entity_id
_entity_poly.type
_entity_poly.pdbx_seq_one_letter_code
_entity_poly.pdbx_strand_id
1 'polypeptide(L)'
;MAATAQNPALAKAYGVKKEGFIPQYIEQEVLSWSKEKVILKMYDLFIVSAKKQDVSKMNRVLAELMSALNFDYEETATRLYRLYEYVQRLVFQKRYQDAIFIMQELRNAWNQAFEIEK
;
A
#
# COMPACT_ATOMS: atom_id res chain seq x y z
N MET A 1 24.35 0.93 -44.93
CA MET A 1 25.10 0.65 -43.69
C MET A 1 24.70 1.68 -42.65
N ALA A 2 24.18 1.23 -41.50
CA ALA A 2 24.32 1.86 -40.18
C ALA A 2 23.46 1.06 -39.19
N ALA A 3 24.04 -0.02 -38.66
CA ALA A 3 23.50 -0.71 -37.51
C ALA A 3 23.77 0.16 -36.28
N THR A 4 22.79 0.92 -35.80
CA THR A 4 22.88 1.58 -34.50
C THR A 4 22.34 0.62 -33.44
N ALA A 5 23.29 -0.08 -32.82
CA ALA A 5 23.08 -0.92 -31.65
C ALA A 5 22.36 -0.15 -30.54
N GLN A 6 21.10 -0.49 -30.28
CA GLN A 6 20.46 -0.23 -29.00
C GLN A 6 21.11 -1.16 -27.98
N ASN A 7 22.27 -0.73 -27.47
CA ASN A 7 22.99 -1.45 -26.43
C ASN A 7 22.41 -1.07 -25.06
N PRO A 8 21.70 -1.97 -24.37
CA PRO A 8 21.07 -1.71 -23.06
C PRO A 8 22.08 -1.33 -21.95
N ALA A 9 23.37 -1.47 -22.20
CA ALA A 9 24.45 -1.01 -21.33
C ALA A 9 24.49 0.52 -21.15
N LEU A 10 24.09 1.30 -22.16
CA LEU A 10 24.14 2.77 -22.10
C LEU A 10 23.10 3.36 -21.13
N ALA A 11 21.94 2.73 -21.00
CA ALA A 11 20.91 3.16 -20.04
C ALA A 11 21.33 2.94 -18.58
N LYS A 12 22.17 1.93 -18.30
CA LYS A 12 22.74 1.68 -16.97
C LYS A 12 23.76 2.74 -16.56
N ALA A 13 24.49 3.32 -17.51
CA ALA A 13 25.55 4.30 -17.23
C ALA A 13 25.03 5.71 -16.88
N TYR A 14 23.85 6.10 -17.40
CA TYR A 14 23.34 7.47 -17.25
C TYR A 14 22.32 7.68 -16.13
N GLY A 15 22.05 6.68 -15.28
CA GLY A 15 21.25 6.87 -14.06
C GLY A 15 19.84 7.44 -14.28
N VAL A 16 19.31 7.40 -15.50
CA VAL A 16 17.95 7.86 -15.81
C VAL A 16 16.99 6.79 -15.29
N LYS A 17 16.55 6.94 -14.03
CA LYS A 17 15.43 6.18 -13.50
C LYS A 17 14.18 6.56 -14.31
N LYS A 18 13.79 5.70 -15.24
CA LYS A 18 12.49 5.79 -15.91
C LYS A 18 11.40 5.82 -14.83
N GLU A 19 10.47 6.77 -14.90
CA GLU A 19 9.29 6.77 -14.02
C GLU A 19 8.63 5.38 -14.08
N GLY A 20 8.46 4.75 -12.92
CA GLY A 20 7.92 3.39 -12.82
C GLY A 20 8.94 2.25 -12.91
N PHE A 21 10.26 2.51 -12.96
CA PHE A 21 11.25 1.43 -12.84
C PHE A 21 11.29 0.88 -11.41
N ILE A 22 10.75 -0.33 -11.23
CA ILE A 22 10.85 -1.11 -10.00
C ILE A 22 12.05 -2.04 -10.15
N PRO A 23 13.06 -1.98 -9.26
CA PRO A 23 14.16 -2.93 -9.30
C PRO A 23 13.66 -4.37 -9.09
N GLN A 24 14.18 -5.33 -9.87
CA GLN A 24 13.76 -6.74 -9.81
C GLN A 24 13.85 -7.36 -8.41
N TYR A 25 14.83 -6.96 -7.60
CA TYR A 25 14.97 -7.47 -6.23
C TYR A 25 13.81 -7.03 -5.33
N ILE A 26 13.28 -5.82 -5.53
CA ILE A 26 12.10 -5.33 -4.78
C ILE A 26 10.86 -6.11 -5.20
N GLU A 27 10.70 -6.37 -6.50
CA GLU A 27 9.57 -7.15 -7.01
C GLU A 27 9.58 -8.58 -6.44
N GLN A 28 10.73 -9.24 -6.47
CA GLN A 28 10.89 -10.58 -5.87
C GLN A 28 10.62 -10.58 -4.37
N GLU A 29 11.10 -9.54 -3.66
CA GLU A 29 10.84 -9.40 -2.23
C GLU A 29 9.33 -9.31 -1.95
N VAL A 30 8.61 -8.41 -2.65
CA VAL A 30 7.17 -8.23 -2.47
C VAL A 30 6.40 -9.52 -2.80
N LEU A 31 6.75 -10.23 -3.87
CA LEU A 31 6.12 -11.49 -4.26
C LEU A 31 6.35 -12.63 -3.25
N SER A 32 7.39 -12.52 -2.42
CA SER A 32 7.69 -13.50 -1.36
C SER A 32 7.03 -13.21 -0.02
N TRP A 33 6.35 -12.06 0.14
CA TRP A 33 5.67 -11.72 1.39
C TRP A 33 4.47 -12.62 1.64
N SER A 34 4.24 -12.94 2.93
CA SER A 34 2.99 -13.57 3.34
C SER A 34 1.81 -12.62 3.11
N LYS A 35 0.59 -13.16 3.04
CA LYS A 35 -0.62 -12.35 2.86
C LYS A 35 -0.80 -11.34 3.99
N GLU A 36 -0.48 -11.75 5.22
CA GLU A 36 -0.58 -10.91 6.40
C GLU A 36 0.45 -9.77 6.37
N LYS A 37 1.67 -10.04 5.90
CA LYS A 37 2.68 -9.00 5.69
C LYS A 37 2.25 -8.01 4.60
N VAL A 38 1.62 -8.48 3.52
CA VAL A 38 1.05 -7.59 2.49
C VAL A 38 -0.02 -6.68 3.09
N ILE A 39 -0.89 -7.21 3.95
CA ILE A 39 -1.90 -6.40 4.66
C ILE A 39 -1.25 -5.30 5.50
N LEU A 40 -0.24 -5.62 6.32
CA LEU A 40 0.49 -4.59 7.10
C LEU A 40 1.11 -3.51 6.21
N LYS A 41 1.67 -3.92 5.05
CA LYS A 41 2.31 -3.00 4.11
C LYS A 41 1.31 -2.12 3.36
N MET A 42 0.06 -2.58 3.19
CA MET A 42 -1.03 -1.75 2.70
C MET A 42 -1.37 -0.63 3.71
N TYR A 43 -1.44 -0.93 5.00
CA TYR A 43 -1.60 0.11 6.03
C TYR A 43 -0.41 1.10 6.05
N ASP A 44 0.82 0.60 5.96
CA ASP A 44 2.02 1.45 5.84
C ASP A 44 1.92 2.40 4.64
N LEU A 45 1.50 1.86 3.49
CA LEU A 45 1.32 2.62 2.27
C LEU A 45 0.25 3.70 2.44
N PHE A 46 -0.86 3.40 3.10
CA PHE A 46 -1.88 4.41 3.42
C PHE A 46 -1.27 5.53 4.28
N ILE A 47 -0.58 5.20 5.37
CA ILE A 47 -0.02 6.17 6.31
C ILE A 47 1.00 7.09 5.63
N VAL A 48 1.90 6.52 4.81
CA VAL A 48 2.87 7.30 4.03
C VAL A 48 2.16 8.20 3.01
N SER A 49 1.12 7.70 2.36
CA SER A 49 0.32 8.49 1.40
C SER A 49 -0.42 9.63 2.07
N ALA A 50 -0.99 9.39 3.26
CA ALA A 50 -1.66 10.40 4.06
C ALA A 50 -0.71 11.50 4.53
N LYS A 51 0.50 11.14 4.99
CA LYS A 51 1.57 12.11 5.32
C LYS A 51 1.97 12.97 4.12
N LYS A 52 1.91 12.41 2.91
CA LYS A 52 2.18 13.10 1.64
C LYS A 52 0.95 13.78 1.01
N GLN A 53 -0.21 13.66 1.65
CA GLN A 53 -1.50 14.14 1.12
C GLN A 53 -1.83 13.59 -0.28
N ASP A 54 -1.35 12.40 -0.61
CA ASP A 54 -1.63 11.71 -1.88
C ASP A 54 -3.00 11.03 -1.82
N VAL A 55 -4.06 11.83 -2.04
CA VAL A 55 -5.46 11.39 -1.95
C VAL A 55 -5.78 10.26 -2.92
N SER A 56 -5.19 10.30 -4.12
CA SER A 56 -5.39 9.25 -5.12
C SER A 56 -4.88 7.91 -4.59
N LYS A 57 -3.68 7.88 -4.00
CA LYS A 57 -3.11 6.65 -3.45
C LYS A 57 -3.82 6.20 -2.19
N MET A 58 -4.23 7.12 -1.31
CA MET A 58 -5.07 6.79 -0.14
C MET A 58 -6.36 6.07 -0.54
N ASN A 59 -7.11 6.61 -1.50
CA ASN A 59 -8.36 6.01 -1.97
C ASN A 59 -8.14 4.65 -2.63
N ARG A 60 -7.05 4.49 -3.39
CA ARG A 60 -6.70 3.20 -3.97
C ARG A 60 -6.44 2.16 -2.89
N VAL A 61 -5.63 2.48 -1.88
CA VAL A 61 -5.35 1.55 -0.77
C VAL A 61 -6.62 1.14 -0.04
N LEU A 62 -7.52 2.10 0.25
CA LEU A 62 -8.79 1.80 0.91
C LEU A 62 -9.67 0.88 0.06
N ALA A 63 -9.77 1.12 -1.25
CA ALA A 63 -10.56 0.28 -2.15
C ALA A 63 -10.04 -1.17 -2.18
N GLU A 64 -8.72 -1.35 -2.27
CA GLU A 64 -8.10 -2.68 -2.22
C GLU A 64 -8.37 -3.38 -0.88
N LEU A 65 -8.18 -2.69 0.26
CA LEU A 65 -8.45 -3.23 1.60
C LEU A 65 -9.91 -3.63 1.78
N MET A 66 -10.86 -2.82 1.29
CA MET A 66 -12.29 -3.13 1.30
C MET A 66 -12.62 -4.36 0.45
N SER A 67 -12.04 -4.45 -0.75
CA SER A 67 -12.25 -5.57 -1.67
C SER A 67 -11.66 -6.89 -1.15
N ALA A 68 -10.64 -6.82 -0.30
CA ALA A 68 -9.96 -7.98 0.27
C ALA A 68 -10.65 -8.56 1.52
N LEU A 69 -11.73 -7.92 2.01
CA LEU A 69 -12.46 -8.41 3.18
C LEU A 69 -13.16 -9.74 2.88
N ASN A 70 -13.03 -10.69 3.80
CA ASN A 70 -13.75 -11.96 3.74
C ASN A 70 -15.13 -11.85 4.39
N PHE A 71 -16.18 -11.76 3.59
CA PHE A 71 -17.56 -11.63 4.05
C PHE A 71 -18.20 -12.94 4.52
N ASP A 72 -17.52 -14.08 4.41
CA ASP A 72 -17.94 -15.31 5.10
C ASP A 72 -17.94 -15.11 6.64
N TYR A 73 -17.13 -14.16 7.13
CA TYR A 73 -17.12 -13.69 8.51
C TYR A 73 -17.83 -12.33 8.63
N GLU A 74 -19.14 -12.34 8.38
CA GLU A 74 -19.99 -11.17 8.13
C GLU A 74 -19.83 -10.05 9.17
N GLU A 75 -19.83 -10.39 10.46
CA GLU A 75 -19.84 -9.40 11.55
C GLU A 75 -18.57 -8.54 11.58
N THR A 76 -17.41 -9.20 11.48
CA THR A 76 -16.10 -8.54 11.50
C THR A 76 -15.81 -7.81 10.20
N ALA A 77 -16.11 -8.44 9.06
CA ALA A 77 -15.94 -7.83 7.74
C ALA A 77 -16.80 -6.57 7.59
N THR A 78 -18.07 -6.61 8.01
CA THR A 78 -18.98 -5.46 7.96
C THR A 78 -18.50 -4.30 8.83
N ARG A 79 -17.99 -4.58 10.03
CA ARG A 79 -17.43 -3.53 10.91
C ARG A 79 -16.18 -2.88 10.32
N LEU A 80 -15.25 -3.69 9.78
CA LEU A 80 -14.04 -3.19 9.14
C LEU A 80 -14.38 -2.36 7.90
N TYR A 81 -15.33 -2.82 7.08
CA TYR A 81 -15.79 -2.07 5.91
C TYR A 81 -16.29 -0.68 6.30
N ARG A 82 -17.19 -0.60 7.31
CA ARG A 82 -17.71 0.68 7.81
C ARG A 82 -16.63 1.59 8.38
N LEU A 83 -15.60 1.02 9.01
CA LEU A 83 -14.46 1.77 9.52
C LEU A 83 -13.63 2.34 8.36
N TYR A 84 -13.39 1.57 7.30
CA TYR A 84 -12.73 2.09 6.09
C TYR A 84 -13.54 3.17 5.38
N GLU A 85 -14.87 3.05 5.31
CA GLU A 85 -15.73 4.13 4.80
C GLU A 85 -15.58 5.40 5.65
N TYR A 86 -15.47 5.25 6.96
CA TYR A 86 -15.22 6.39 7.85
C TYR A 86 -13.85 7.03 7.58
N VAL A 87 -12.80 6.23 7.41
CA VAL A 87 -11.46 6.73 7.02
C VAL A 87 -11.53 7.46 5.68
N GLN A 88 -12.28 6.94 4.70
CA GLN A 88 -12.48 7.61 3.41
C GLN A 88 -13.17 8.98 3.57
N ARG A 89 -14.17 9.09 4.45
CA ARG A 89 -14.80 10.37 4.80
C ARG A 89 -13.81 11.34 5.45
N LEU A 90 -12.93 10.87 6.33
CA LEU A 90 -11.87 11.70 6.92
C LEU A 90 -10.89 12.21 5.87
N VAL A 91 -10.51 11.37 4.89
CA VAL A 91 -9.68 11.78 3.74
C VAL A 91 -10.37 12.88 2.93
N PHE A 92 -11.67 12.73 2.62
CA PHE A 92 -12.44 13.75 1.93
C PHE A 92 -12.50 15.08 2.71
N GLN A 93 -12.65 14.99 4.03
CA GLN A 93 -12.64 16.14 4.94
C GLN A 93 -11.23 16.71 5.20
N LYS A 94 -10.19 16.17 4.57
CA LYS A 94 -8.77 16.52 4.78
C LYS A 94 -8.29 16.34 6.24
N ARG A 95 -8.99 15.49 7.00
CA ARG A 95 -8.66 15.12 8.38
C ARG A 95 -7.65 13.97 8.41
N TYR A 96 -6.47 14.22 7.86
CA TYR A 96 -5.49 13.15 7.63
C TYR A 96 -4.89 12.58 8.91
N GLN A 97 -4.73 13.37 9.97
CA GLN A 97 -4.19 12.88 11.24
C GLN A 97 -5.13 11.86 11.90
N ASP A 98 -6.43 12.14 11.88
CA ASP A 98 -7.45 11.21 12.40
C ASP A 98 -7.47 9.91 11.58
N ALA A 99 -7.36 10.02 10.25
CA ALA A 99 -7.26 8.87 9.36
C ALA A 99 -5.99 8.03 9.62
N ILE A 100 -4.84 8.69 9.83
CA ILE A 100 -3.58 8.04 10.16
C ILE A 100 -3.69 7.32 11.50
N PHE A 101 -4.27 7.95 12.52
CA PHE A 101 -4.44 7.35 13.84
C PHE A 101 -5.21 6.02 13.75
N ILE A 102 -6.38 6.03 13.10
CA ILE A 102 -7.21 4.82 12.94
C ILE A 102 -6.44 3.72 12.19
N MET A 103 -5.78 4.08 11.08
CA MET A 103 -5.07 3.11 10.25
C MET A 103 -3.83 2.56 10.95
N GLN A 104 -3.16 3.36 11.80
CA GLN A 104 -2.04 2.92 12.64
C GLN A 104 -2.51 1.94 13.72
N GLU A 105 -3.62 2.22 14.41
CA GLU A 105 -4.16 1.33 15.43
C GLU A 105 -4.62 -0.01 14.84
N LEU A 106 -5.28 0.00 13.67
CA LEU A 106 -5.61 -1.24 12.96
C LEU A 106 -4.38 -2.03 12.54
N ARG A 107 -3.35 -1.36 12.02
CA ARG A 107 -2.06 -1.99 11.69
C ARG A 107 -1.45 -2.66 12.92
N ASN A 108 -1.44 -1.97 14.06
CA ASN A 108 -0.91 -2.48 15.32
C ASN A 108 -1.70 -3.71 15.80
N ALA A 109 -3.03 -3.66 15.72
CA ALA A 109 -3.90 -4.78 16.09
C ALA A 109 -3.64 -6.02 15.21
N TRP A 110 -3.49 -5.86 13.90
CA TRP A 110 -3.14 -6.97 13.01
C TRP A 110 -1.73 -7.50 13.27
N ASN A 111 -0.76 -6.62 13.54
CA ASN A 111 0.59 -7.05 13.88
C ASN A 111 0.60 -7.88 15.17
N GLN A 112 -0.18 -7.47 16.17
CA GLN A 112 -0.34 -8.21 17.42
C GLN A 112 -1.03 -9.57 17.20
N ALA A 113 -2.06 -9.63 16.33
CA ALA A 113 -2.78 -10.87 16.06
C ALA A 113 -1.94 -11.92 15.32
N PHE A 114 -1.00 -11.46 14.48
CA PHE A 114 -0.21 -12.34 13.59
C PHE A 114 1.27 -12.46 13.96
N GLU A 115 1.77 -11.67 14.92
CA GLU A 115 3.18 -11.63 15.36
C GLU A 115 4.21 -11.42 14.22
N ILE A 116 3.88 -10.57 13.24
CA ILE A 116 4.65 -10.44 11.99
C ILE A 116 5.93 -9.60 12.18
N GLU A 117 5.79 -8.43 12.79
CA GLU A 117 6.88 -7.51 13.10
C GLU A 117 7.09 -7.54 14.63
N LYS A 118 8.26 -8.01 15.07
CA LYS A 118 8.69 -7.99 16.49
C LYS A 118 9.42 -6.70 16.82
#